data_AF-A0A2J6J5Z6-F1
#
_entry.id   AF-A0A2J6J5Z6-F1
#
_cell.length_a   1.000
_cell.length_b   1.000
_cell.length_c   1.000
_cell.angle_alpha   90.00
_cell.angle_beta   90.00
_cell.angle_gamma   90.00
#
_symmetry.space_group_name_H-M   'P 1'
#
loop_
_entity.id
_entity.type
_entity.pdbx_description
1 polymer ?
#
loop_
_entity_poly.entity_id
_entity_poly.type
_entity_poly.pdbx_seq_one_letter_code
_entity_poly.pdbx_strand_id
1 'polypeptide(L)'
;MGVFTALAIGIHNFPEGLATFTAALTDPSLGIAIAAAIAIHNIPEGIAVSVPIYFATGSRKKAFKLSFLSGLSEPVGAIVGYLILMPFLSPTVFGILFAGVAGIMVFISLDELLPAAEEYGEHHLSIYGMIAGMGVMALSLLLFL
;
A
#
# COMPACT_ATOMS: atom_id res chain seq x y z
N MET A 1 9.51 -14.80 3.09
CA MET A 1 9.40 -13.33 3.09
C MET A 1 8.44 -12.87 2.01
N GLY A 2 8.79 -12.85 0.72
CA GLY A 2 7.96 -12.17 -0.31
C GLY A 2 6.47 -12.55 -0.45
N VAL A 3 6.03 -13.75 -0.05
CA VAL A 3 4.59 -14.10 -0.05
C VAL A 3 3.82 -13.40 1.07
N PHE A 4 4.43 -13.24 2.26
CA PHE A 4 3.81 -12.50 3.36
C PHE A 4 3.70 -11.02 2.99
N THR A 5 4.77 -10.43 2.46
CA THR A 5 4.78 -9.06 1.92
C THR A 5 3.66 -8.86 0.89
N ALA A 6 3.49 -9.79 -0.05
CA ALA A 6 2.41 -9.74 -1.04
C ALA A 6 1.01 -9.79 -0.41
N LEU A 7 0.81 -10.64 0.60
CA LEU A 7 -0.47 -10.75 1.29
C LEU A 7 -0.75 -9.47 2.09
N ALA A 8 0.25 -8.97 2.80
CA ALA A 8 0.11 -7.88 3.74
C ALA A 8 -0.09 -6.53 3.00
N ILE A 9 0.65 -6.31 1.90
CA ILE A 9 0.37 -5.22 0.95
C ILE A 9 -1.02 -5.43 0.32
N GLY A 10 -1.38 -6.65 -0.11
CA GLY A 10 -2.73 -6.91 -0.60
C GLY A 10 -3.85 -6.52 0.39
N ILE A 11 -3.64 -6.74 1.70
CA ILE A 11 -4.57 -6.30 2.74
C ILE A 11 -4.59 -4.77 2.88
N HIS A 12 -3.47 -4.07 2.68
CA HIS A 12 -3.37 -2.61 2.69
C HIS A 12 -4.10 -1.94 1.52
N ASN A 13 -3.96 -2.51 0.33
CA ASN A 13 -4.55 -1.98 -0.91
C ASN A 13 -6.09 -2.05 -0.89
N PHE A 14 -6.69 -2.92 -0.06
CA PHE A 14 -8.16 -2.99 0.07
C PHE A 14 -8.79 -1.69 0.62
N PRO A 15 -8.39 -1.19 1.81
CA PRO A 15 -8.84 0.10 2.33
C PRO A 15 -8.53 1.28 1.39
N GLU A 16 -7.41 1.24 0.69
CA GLU A 16 -7.02 2.28 -0.28
C GLU A 16 -8.00 2.35 -1.46
N GLY A 17 -8.38 1.20 -2.02
CA GLY A 17 -9.41 1.13 -3.04
C GLY A 17 -10.78 1.60 -2.57
N LEU A 18 -11.17 1.23 -1.34
CA LEU A 18 -12.39 1.73 -0.70
C LEU A 18 -12.35 3.27 -0.57
N ALA A 19 -11.25 3.83 -0.05
CA ALA A 19 -11.08 5.27 0.13
C ALA A 19 -11.17 6.03 -1.19
N THR A 20 -10.43 5.57 -2.21
CA THR A 20 -10.45 6.13 -3.57
C THR A 20 -11.85 6.20 -4.14
N PHE A 21 -12.61 5.11 -4.02
CA PHE A 21 -13.94 5.03 -4.55
C PHE A 21 -14.92 5.95 -3.81
N THR A 22 -14.85 5.98 -2.46
CA THR A 22 -15.70 6.88 -1.67
C THR A 22 -15.41 8.36 -1.95
N ALA A 23 -14.15 8.73 -2.20
CA ALA A 23 -13.79 10.07 -2.61
C ALA A 23 -14.36 10.42 -3.99
N ALA A 24 -14.28 9.49 -4.96
CA ALA A 24 -14.83 9.68 -6.30
C ALA A 24 -16.36 9.82 -6.33
N LEU A 25 -17.08 9.16 -5.40
CA LEU A 25 -18.53 9.35 -5.23
C LEU A 25 -18.89 10.75 -4.69
N THR A 26 -17.99 11.36 -3.93
CA THR A 26 -18.21 12.67 -3.29
C THR A 26 -17.90 13.81 -4.26
N ASP A 27 -16.75 13.73 -4.92
CA ASP A 27 -16.33 14.63 -5.99
C ASP A 27 -15.51 13.84 -7.04
N PRO A 28 -16.04 13.66 -8.26
CA PRO A 28 -15.33 12.95 -9.33
C PRO A 28 -13.96 13.56 -9.68
N SER A 29 -13.80 14.88 -9.56
CA SER A 29 -12.53 15.56 -9.86
C SER A 29 -11.47 15.20 -8.82
N LEU A 30 -11.88 15.19 -7.54
CA LEU A 30 -11.04 14.73 -6.43
C LEU A 30 -10.72 13.23 -6.58
N GLY A 31 -11.70 12.42 -6.97
CA GLY A 31 -11.51 10.99 -7.22
C GLY A 31 -10.46 10.70 -8.29
N ILE A 32 -10.47 11.43 -9.40
CA ILE A 32 -9.45 11.31 -10.46
C ILE A 32 -8.07 11.70 -9.93
N ALA A 33 -7.97 12.78 -9.16
CA ALA A 33 -6.70 13.21 -8.57
C ALA A 33 -6.13 12.17 -7.59
N ILE A 34 -6.97 11.60 -6.73
CA ILE A 34 -6.59 10.54 -5.78
C ILE A 34 -6.18 9.27 -6.53
N ALA A 35 -6.96 8.83 -7.52
CA ALA A 35 -6.64 7.65 -8.31
C ALA A 35 -5.29 7.78 -9.04
N ALA A 36 -4.97 8.97 -9.55
CA ALA A 36 -3.66 9.23 -10.16
C ALA A 36 -2.52 9.20 -9.13
N ALA A 37 -2.72 9.77 -7.94
CA ALA A 37 -1.74 9.73 -6.86
C ALA A 37 -1.46 8.29 -6.40
N ILE A 38 -2.52 7.49 -6.25
CA ILE A 38 -2.43 6.08 -5.85
C ILE A 38 -1.77 5.23 -6.94
N ALA A 39 -2.09 5.47 -8.21
CA ALA A 39 -1.41 4.77 -9.30
C ALA A 39 0.11 5.00 -9.28
N ILE A 40 0.56 6.19 -8.88
CA ILE A 40 2.00 6.48 -8.69
C ILE A 40 2.53 5.78 -7.44
N HIS A 41 1.78 5.76 -6.34
CA HIS A 41 2.13 5.08 -5.09
C HIS A 41 2.33 3.56 -5.28
N ASN A 42 1.48 2.94 -6.10
CA ASN A 42 1.48 1.49 -6.32
C ASN A 42 2.68 1.01 -7.16
N ILE A 43 3.40 1.91 -7.84
CA ILE A 43 4.62 1.53 -8.57
C ILE A 43 5.71 1.06 -7.59
N PRO A 44 6.13 1.88 -6.60
CA PRO A 44 6.98 1.43 -5.50
C PRO A 44 6.47 0.17 -4.78
N GLU A 45 5.17 0.09 -4.46
CA GLU A 45 4.62 -1.09 -3.78
C GLU A 45 4.72 -2.37 -4.61
N GLY A 46 4.42 -2.28 -5.91
CA GLY A 46 4.57 -3.39 -6.84
C GLY A 46 6.01 -3.88 -6.91
N ILE A 47 6.99 -2.98 -6.85
CA ILE A 47 8.42 -3.33 -6.76
C ILE A 47 8.70 -4.00 -5.42
N ALA A 48 8.20 -3.45 -4.31
CA ALA A 48 8.36 -3.99 -2.96
C ALA A 48 7.79 -5.41 -2.81
N VAL A 49 6.72 -5.75 -3.54
CA VAL A 49 6.19 -7.12 -3.61
C VAL A 49 7.02 -8.01 -4.55
N SER A 50 7.29 -7.53 -5.76
CA SER A 50 7.83 -8.38 -6.84
C SER A 50 9.31 -8.74 -6.64
N VAL A 51 10.13 -7.82 -6.11
CA VAL A 51 11.58 -8.02 -5.95
C VAL A 51 11.91 -9.13 -4.95
N PRO A 52 11.38 -9.12 -3.70
CA PRO A 52 11.67 -10.20 -2.75
C PRO A 52 11.17 -11.57 -3.23
N ILE A 53 10.04 -11.61 -3.95
CA ILE A 53 9.51 -12.86 -4.52
C ILE A 53 10.42 -13.38 -5.63
N TYR A 54 10.94 -12.49 -6.48
CA TYR A 54 11.88 -12.89 -7.51
C TYR A 54 13.17 -13.44 -6.90
N PHE A 55 13.78 -12.74 -5.94
CA PHE A 55 15.00 -13.22 -5.28
C PHE A 55 14.80 -14.53 -4.52
N ALA A 56 13.63 -14.72 -3.90
CA ALA A 56 13.32 -15.96 -3.19
C ALA A 56 12.96 -17.15 -4.11
N THR A 57 12.58 -16.92 -5.37
CA THR A 57 12.00 -17.99 -6.22
C THR A 57 12.60 -18.13 -7.61
N GLY A 58 13.42 -17.17 -8.06
CA GLY A 58 13.95 -17.10 -9.42
C GLY A 58 12.89 -16.88 -10.51
N SER A 59 11.61 -16.73 -10.18
CA SER A 59 10.50 -16.75 -11.15
C SER A 59 9.88 -15.36 -11.32
N ARG A 60 10.18 -14.72 -12.46
CA ARG A 60 9.54 -13.44 -12.85
C ARG A 60 8.02 -13.55 -12.98
N LYS A 61 7.53 -14.70 -13.47
CA LYS A 61 6.09 -14.95 -13.61
C LYS A 61 5.40 -15.01 -12.25
N LYS A 62 6.04 -15.61 -11.24
CA LYS A 62 5.49 -15.68 -9.88
C LYS A 62 5.50 -14.31 -9.20
N ALA A 63 6.59 -13.55 -9.36
CA ALA A 63 6.70 -12.18 -8.87
C ALA A 63 5.61 -11.27 -9.46
N PHE A 64 5.44 -11.29 -10.79
CA PHE A 64 4.39 -10.55 -11.47
C PHE A 64 2.99 -10.96 -11.00
N LYS A 65 2.71 -12.27 -10.94
CA LYS A 65 1.38 -12.76 -10.55
C LYS A 65 1.01 -12.32 -9.14
N LEU A 66 1.92 -12.41 -8.18
CA LEU A 66 1.64 -12.05 -6.79
C LEU A 66 1.52 -10.53 -6.61
N SER A 67 2.38 -9.74 -7.27
CA SER A 67 2.23 -8.27 -7.30
C SER A 67 0.92 -7.82 -7.95
N PHE A 68 0.54 -8.44 -9.08
CA PHE A 68 -0.73 -8.16 -9.75
C PHE A 68 -1.94 -8.53 -8.89
N LEU A 69 -1.91 -9.69 -8.23
CA LEU A 69 -2.97 -10.10 -7.31
C LEU A 69 -3.10 -9.17 -6.09
N SER A 70 -1.97 -8.63 -5.60
CA SER A 70 -1.96 -7.61 -4.55
C SER A 70 -2.66 -6.33 -5.02
N GLY A 71 -2.30 -5.81 -6.20
CA GLY A 71 -2.92 -4.61 -6.77
C GLY A 71 -4.40 -4.78 -7.11
N LEU A 72 -4.86 -6.01 -7.45
CA LEU A 72 -6.29 -6.29 -7.62
C LEU A 72 -7.11 -6.12 -6.34
N SER A 73 -6.47 -6.00 -5.18
CA SER A 73 -7.16 -5.73 -3.92
C SER A 73 -7.85 -4.36 -3.89
N GLU A 74 -7.28 -3.34 -4.56
CA GLU A 74 -7.91 -2.00 -4.67
C GLU A 74 -9.27 -2.03 -5.37
N PRO A 75 -9.41 -2.52 -6.62
CA PRO A 75 -10.72 -2.57 -7.27
C PRO A 75 -11.70 -3.49 -6.52
N VAL A 76 -11.21 -4.55 -5.87
CA VAL A 76 -12.04 -5.38 -4.99
C VAL A 76 -12.54 -4.57 -3.78
N GLY A 77 -11.65 -3.82 -3.14
CA GLY A 77 -11.97 -2.92 -2.02
C GLY A 77 -12.96 -1.83 -2.39
N ALA A 78 -12.83 -1.25 -3.58
CA ALA A 78 -13.79 -0.29 -4.13
C ALA A 78 -15.20 -0.91 -4.28
N ILE A 79 -15.28 -2.08 -4.94
CA ILE A 79 -16.55 -2.76 -5.22
C ILE A 79 -17.22 -3.25 -3.95
N VAL A 80 -16.49 -3.98 -3.10
CA VAL A 80 -17.00 -4.51 -1.82
C VAL A 80 -17.35 -3.36 -0.88
N GLY A 81 -16.49 -2.35 -0.85
CA GLY A 81 -16.69 -1.11 -0.12
C GLY A 81 -18.03 -0.46 -0.41
N TYR A 82 -18.33 -0.27 -1.69
CA TYR A 82 -19.58 0.34 -2.15
C TYR A 82 -20.80 -0.53 -1.92
N LEU A 83 -20.75 -1.79 -2.37
CA LEU A 83 -21.94 -2.65 -2.43
C LEU A 83 -22.34 -3.23 -1.07
N ILE A 84 -21.36 -3.46 -0.19
CA ILE A 84 -21.56 -4.24 1.02
C ILE A 84 -21.26 -3.40 2.26
N LEU A 85 -20.15 -2.66 2.27
CA LEU A 85 -19.66 -2.04 3.50
C LEU A 85 -20.27 -0.65 3.74
N MET A 86 -20.70 0.08 2.70
CA MET A 86 -21.20 1.46 2.84
C MET A 86 -22.21 1.68 3.97
N PRO A 87 -23.22 0.81 4.20
CA PRO A 87 -24.18 0.99 5.30
C PRO A 87 -23.57 0.87 6.71
N PHE A 88 -22.39 0.23 6.83
CA PHE A 88 -21.72 -0.07 8.09
C PHE A 88 -20.50 0.82 8.34
N LEU A 89 -20.05 1.57 7.34
CA LEU A 89 -18.88 2.44 7.41
C LEU A 89 -19.22 3.74 8.13
N SER A 90 -19.07 3.73 9.45
CA SER A 90 -19.08 4.95 10.29
C SER A 90 -17.67 5.56 10.39
N PRO A 91 -17.53 6.84 10.80
CA PRO A 91 -16.21 7.44 11.06
C PRO A 91 -15.37 6.62 12.04
N THR A 92 -16.00 6.01 13.05
CA THR A 92 -15.32 5.12 14.01
C THR A 92 -14.79 3.85 13.33
N VAL A 93 -15.57 3.24 12.45
CA VAL A 93 -15.16 2.03 11.71
C VAL A 93 -14.01 2.35 10.76
N PHE A 94 -14.07 3.48 10.03
CA PHE A 94 -12.94 3.97 9.24
C PHE A 94 -11.69 4.20 10.09
N GLY A 95 -11.83 4.82 11.26
CA GLY A 95 -10.71 5.05 12.18
C GLY A 95 -10.04 3.76 12.64
N ILE A 96 -10.83 2.74 13.02
CA ILE A 96 -10.31 1.42 13.42
C ILE A 96 -9.62 0.71 12.25
N LEU A 97 -10.24 0.72 11.07
CA LEU A 97 -9.67 0.12 9.85
C LEU A 97 -8.33 0.76 9.48
N PHE A 98 -8.29 2.10 9.39
CA PHE A 98 -7.05 2.80 9.07
C PHE A 98 -5.98 2.63 10.14
N ALA A 99 -6.33 2.58 11.43
CA ALA A 99 -5.37 2.30 12.49
C ALA A 99 -4.74 0.91 12.36
N GLY A 100 -5.54 -0.12 12.09
CA GLY A 100 -5.04 -1.48 11.87
C GLY A 100 -4.14 -1.57 10.64
N VAL A 101 -4.56 -0.94 9.54
CA VAL A 101 -3.81 -0.91 8.28
C VAL A 101 -2.49 -0.16 8.43
N ALA A 102 -2.50 1.00 9.10
CA ALA A 102 -1.29 1.76 9.41
C ALA A 102 -0.32 0.93 10.26
N GLY A 103 -0.82 0.22 11.28
CA GLY A 103 0.01 -0.65 12.11
C GLY A 103 0.66 -1.79 11.32
N ILE A 104 -0.09 -2.43 10.42
CA ILE A 104 0.43 -3.47 9.52
C ILE A 104 1.51 -2.89 8.60
N MET A 105 1.31 -1.70 8.02
CA MET A 105 2.30 -1.08 7.14
C MET A 105 3.58 -0.66 7.87
N VAL A 106 3.48 -0.22 9.13
CA VAL A 106 4.66 0.03 9.97
C VAL A 106 5.44 -1.26 10.18
N PHE A 107 4.75 -2.37 10.52
CA PHE A 107 5.38 -3.68 10.68
C PHE A 107 6.06 -4.15 9.38
N ILE A 108 5.35 -4.14 8.25
CA ILE A 108 5.91 -4.54 6.95
C ILE A 108 7.11 -3.67 6.60
N SER A 109 7.02 -2.36 6.78
CA SER A 109 8.10 -1.44 6.43
C SER A 109 9.38 -1.72 7.22
N LEU A 110 9.26 -1.95 8.53
CA LEU A 110 10.40 -2.11 9.43
C LEU A 110 10.93 -3.55 9.52
N ASP A 111 10.03 -4.54 9.55
CA ASP A 111 10.37 -5.95 9.80
C ASP A 111 10.55 -6.76 8.51
N GLU A 112 10.03 -6.26 7.37
CA GLU A 112 10.19 -6.94 6.08
C GLU A 112 10.95 -6.12 5.04
N LEU A 113 10.45 -4.92 4.70
CA LEU A 113 10.99 -4.15 3.58
C LEU A 113 12.37 -3.58 3.87
N LEU A 114 12.60 -3.06 5.08
CA LEU A 114 13.92 -2.58 5.48
C LEU A 114 14.96 -3.72 5.47
N PRO A 115 14.76 -4.87 6.15
CA PRO A 115 15.68 -5.99 6.08
C PRO A 115 15.91 -6.50 4.65
N ALA A 116 14.86 -6.57 3.83
CA ALA A 116 14.99 -6.97 2.43
C ALA A 116 15.80 -5.95 1.61
N ALA A 117 15.62 -4.66 1.85
CA ALA A 117 16.41 -3.60 1.21
C ALA A 117 17.87 -3.63 1.65
N GLU A 118 18.16 -4.03 2.88
CA GLU A 118 19.54 -4.25 3.36
C GLU A 118 20.16 -5.53 2.80
N GLU A 119 19.38 -6.62 2.68
CA GLU A 119 19.85 -7.91 2.15
C GLU A 119 20.18 -7.81 0.65
N TYR A 120 19.35 -7.09 -0.11
CA TYR A 120 19.49 -6.98 -1.57
C TYR A 120 20.10 -5.66 -2.05
N GLY A 121 20.48 -4.76 -1.14
CA GLY A 121 20.98 -3.42 -1.44
C GLY A 121 22.12 -3.00 -0.50
N GLU A 122 22.34 -1.69 -0.41
CA GLU A 122 23.39 -1.11 0.45
C GLU A 122 22.78 -0.60 1.75
N HIS A 123 23.30 -1.07 2.89
CA HIS A 123 22.76 -0.77 4.23
C HIS A 123 22.49 0.73 4.45
N HIS A 124 23.48 1.59 4.18
CA HIS A 124 23.32 3.03 4.38
C HIS A 124 22.30 3.66 3.43
N LEU A 125 22.23 3.21 2.17
CA LEU A 125 21.25 3.74 1.21
C LEU A 125 19.83 3.35 1.63
N SER A 126 19.63 2.13 2.12
CA SER A 126 18.34 1.66 2.62
C SER A 126 17.84 2.48 3.81
N ILE A 127 18.73 2.76 4.77
CA ILE A 127 18.42 3.62 5.92
C ILE A 127 18.16 5.07 5.50
N TYR A 128 18.96 5.64 4.60
CA TYR A 128 18.73 7.00 4.09
C TYR A 128 17.42 7.10 3.32
N GLY A 129 17.09 6.11 2.50
CA GLY A 129 15.81 6.03 1.79
C GLY A 129 14.63 5.99 2.75
N MET A 130 14.70 5.16 3.80
CA MET A 130 13.66 5.07 4.82
C MET A 130 13.48 6.41 5.56
N ILE A 131 14.56 7.01 6.06
CA ILE A 131 14.50 8.28 6.81
C ILE A 131 14.00 9.41 5.89
N ALA A 132 14.47 9.47 4.64
CA ALA A 132 14.00 10.46 3.67
C ALA A 132 12.50 10.29 3.38
N GLY A 133 12.03 9.06 3.18
CA GLY A 133 10.61 8.75 3.01
C GLY A 133 9.77 9.19 4.21
N MET A 134 10.21 8.88 5.44
CA MET A 134 9.57 9.35 6.67
C MET A 134 9.53 10.89 6.74
N GLY A 135 10.61 11.56 6.33
CA GLY A 135 10.70 13.02 6.27
C GLY A 135 9.73 13.64 5.25
N VAL A 136 9.59 13.04 4.06
CA VAL A 136 8.62 13.48 3.04
C VAL A 136 7.19 13.34 3.59
N MET A 137 6.87 12.22 4.25
CA MET A 137 5.56 12.04 4.86
C MET A 137 5.29 13.05 5.97
N ALA A 138 6.26 13.28 6.87
CA ALA A 138 6.13 14.29 7.93
C ALA A 138 5.91 15.69 7.35
N LEU A 139 6.65 16.06 6.30
CA LEU A 139 6.48 17.36 5.63
C LEU A 139 5.12 17.46 4.95
N SER A 140 4.64 16.40 4.28
CA SER A 140 3.31 16.43 3.67
C SER A 140 2.21 16.66 4.71
N LEU A 141 2.31 16.04 5.90
CA LEU A 141 1.34 16.25 6.97
C LEU A 141 1.32 17.70 7.45
N LEU A 142 2.46 18.38 7.50
CA LEU A 142 2.54 19.79 7.85
C LEU A 142 1.97 20.73 6.77
N LEU A 143 2.06 20.35 5.50
CA LEU A 143 1.58 21.15 4.38
C LEU A 143 0.07 21.00 4.12
N PHE A 144 -0.53 19.88 4.55
CA PHE A 144 -1.94 19.53 4.32
C PHE A 144 -2.80 19.58 5.61
N LEU A 145 -2.24 20.03 6.74
CA LEU A 145 -2.96 20.48 7.94
C LEU A 145 -3.29 21.97 7.84
#